data_AF-A0A934XQU6-F1
#
_entry.id   AF-A0A934XQU6-F1
#
_cell.length_a   1.000
_cell.length_b   1.000
_cell.length_c   1.000
_cell.angle_alpha   90.00
_cell.angle_beta   90.00
_cell.angle_gamma   90.00
#
_symmetry.space_group_name_H-M   'P 1'
#
loop_
_entity.id
_entity.type
_entity.pdbx_description
1 polymer ?
#
loop_
_entity_poly.entity_id
_entity_poly.type
_entity_poly.pdbx_seq_one_letter_code
_entity_poly.pdbx_strand_id
1 'polypeptide(L)'
;MTTAILTRPAPTRYEHVSLDDQRVPWIAGTTMKVIELVLDYQTHGWSPEELRFQHPYLTLGQIHSALAYYWDHQEQLDDDIQRRLRKVERLRRQARVSSLQARLRSEQIQ
;
A
#
# COMPACT_ATOMS: atom_id res chain seq x y z
N MET A 1 -31.44 -1.47 -44.73
CA MET A 1 -31.11 -0.76 -43.48
C MET A 1 -30.25 -1.69 -42.64
N THR A 2 -28.95 -1.42 -42.55
CA THR A 2 -27.99 -2.25 -41.80
C THR A 2 -27.48 -1.43 -40.63
N THR A 3 -27.91 -1.79 -39.42
CA THR A 3 -27.42 -1.17 -38.19
C THR A 3 -26.01 -1.69 -37.93
N ALA A 4 -25.01 -0.83 -38.04
CA ALA A 4 -23.65 -1.13 -37.60
C ALA A 4 -23.62 -1.18 -36.07
N ILE A 5 -23.30 -2.34 -35.51
CA ILE A 5 -23.03 -2.49 -34.07
C ILE A 5 -21.66 -1.86 -33.81
N LEU A 6 -21.63 -0.62 -33.31
CA LEU A 6 -20.42 0.00 -32.79
C LEU A 6 -20.08 -0.67 -31.45
N THR A 7 -19.25 -1.71 -31.49
CA THR A 7 -18.69 -2.30 -30.27
C THR A 7 -17.79 -1.27 -29.59
N ARG A 8 -18.24 -0.66 -28.48
CA ARG A 8 -17.41 0.26 -27.70
C ARG A 8 -16.26 -0.54 -27.05
N PRO A 9 -15.01 -0.04 -27.08
CA PRO A 9 -13.91 -0.69 -26.38
C PRO A 9 -14.18 -0.68 -24.87
N ALA A 10 -13.90 -1.81 -24.21
CA ALA A 10 -13.95 -1.91 -22.75
C ALA A 10 -12.61 -1.46 -22.15
N PRO A 11 -12.62 -0.72 -21.03
CA PRO A 11 -11.37 -0.36 -20.35
C PRO A 11 -10.74 -1.60 -19.71
N THR A 12 -9.41 -1.67 -19.73
CA THR A 12 -8.67 -2.56 -18.85
C THR A 12 -8.69 -1.95 -17.44
N ARG A 13 -9.08 -2.73 -16.43
CA ARG A 13 -8.92 -2.32 -15.02
C ARG A 13 -7.45 -2.49 -14.64
N TYR A 14 -7.00 -1.82 -13.57
CA TYR A 14 -5.61 -1.76 -13.10
C TYR A 14 -4.84 -3.09 -13.23
N GLU A 15 -4.09 -3.25 -14.34
CA GLU A 15 -3.48 -4.52 -14.77
C GLU A 15 -2.56 -5.13 -13.71
N HIS A 16 -1.96 -4.28 -12.88
CA HIS A 16 -0.95 -4.69 -11.91
C HIS A 16 -1.43 -4.64 -10.46
N VAL A 17 -2.74 -4.59 -10.22
CA VAL A 17 -3.31 -4.62 -8.87
C VAL A 17 -4.20 -5.85 -8.71
N SER A 18 -3.88 -6.68 -7.71
CA SER A 18 -4.66 -7.83 -7.30
C SER A 18 -5.24 -7.64 -5.91
N LEU A 19 -6.44 -8.16 -5.66
CA LEU A 19 -7.04 -8.17 -4.32
C LEU A 19 -6.85 -9.55 -3.68
N ASP A 20 -6.49 -9.59 -2.40
CA ASP A 20 -6.55 -10.83 -1.62
C ASP A 20 -7.98 -11.16 -1.15
N ASP A 21 -8.14 -12.27 -0.42
CA ASP A 21 -9.44 -12.70 0.14
C ASP A 21 -10.09 -11.67 1.07
N GLN A 22 -9.29 -10.75 1.63
CA GLN A 22 -9.73 -9.68 2.51
C GLN A 22 -9.95 -8.35 1.77
N ARG A 23 -9.89 -8.35 0.43
CA ARG A 23 -9.97 -7.18 -0.44
C ARG A 23 -8.88 -6.13 -0.17
N VAL A 24 -7.72 -6.56 0.31
CA VAL A 24 -6.55 -5.69 0.40
C VAL A 24 -5.88 -5.63 -0.97
N PRO A 25 -5.55 -4.44 -1.51
CA PRO A 25 -4.88 -4.32 -2.80
C PRO A 25 -3.37 -4.55 -2.68
N TRP A 26 -2.88 -5.47 -3.51
CA TRP A 26 -1.48 -5.87 -3.66
C TRP A 26 -0.98 -5.53 -5.05
N ILE A 27 0.31 -5.20 -5.16
CA ILE A 27 0.99 -5.07 -6.45
C ILE A 27 1.25 -6.47 -6.99
N ALA A 28 0.65 -6.80 -8.12
CA ALA A 28 0.67 -8.14 -8.70
C ALA A 28 2.10 -8.65 -8.92
N GLY A 29 2.34 -9.91 -8.55
CA GLY A 29 3.66 -10.55 -8.64
C GLY A 29 4.64 -10.13 -7.55
N THR A 30 4.19 -9.44 -6.50
CA THR A 30 5.03 -8.98 -5.38
C THR A 30 4.37 -9.24 -4.03
N THR A 31 5.11 -9.02 -2.95
CA THR A 31 4.60 -9.00 -1.58
C THR A 31 4.30 -7.59 -1.06
N MET A 32 4.33 -6.58 -1.94
CA MET A 32 4.06 -5.19 -1.56
C MET A 32 2.58 -4.87 -1.72
N LYS A 33 2.00 -4.20 -0.73
CA LYS A 33 0.64 -3.67 -0.80
C LYS A 33 0.63 -2.30 -1.46
N VAL A 34 -0.47 -1.96 -2.13
CA VAL A 34 -0.65 -0.62 -2.72
C VAL A 34 -0.52 0.47 -1.66
N ILE A 35 -1.06 0.25 -0.45
CA ILE A 35 -0.98 1.19 0.67
C ILE A 35 0.47 1.46 1.12
N GLU A 36 1.38 0.50 1.00
CA GLU A 36 2.79 0.65 1.39
C GLU A 36 3.50 1.57 0.40
N LEU A 37 3.31 1.34 -0.91
CA LEU A 37 3.83 2.22 -1.96
C LEU A 37 3.28 3.65 -1.84
N VAL A 38 1.99 3.79 -1.54
CA VAL A 38 1.33 5.09 -1.35
C VAL A 38 1.91 5.84 -0.14
N LEU A 39 2.18 5.14 0.95
CA LEU A 39 2.83 5.74 2.12
C LEU A 39 4.23 6.26 1.79
N ASP A 40 5.01 5.51 1.02
CA ASP A 40 6.33 5.98 0.56
C ASP A 40 6.21 7.22 -0.33
N TYR A 41 5.25 7.21 -1.26
CA TYR A 41 4.93 8.35 -2.12
C TYR A 41 4.56 9.60 -1.31
N GLN A 42 3.63 9.49 -0.36
CA GLN A 42 3.16 10.63 0.45
C GLN A 42 4.22 11.13 1.44
N THR A 43 4.99 10.22 2.04
CA THR A 43 5.97 10.56 3.09
C THR A 43 7.17 11.29 2.52
N HIS A 44 7.63 10.89 1.33
CA HIS A 44 8.87 11.41 0.76
C HIS A 44 8.64 12.33 -0.45
N GLY A 45 7.43 12.35 -1.02
CA GLY A 45 7.14 13.11 -2.24
C GLY A 45 7.87 12.58 -3.47
N TRP A 46 8.24 11.30 -3.48
CA TRP A 46 8.99 10.69 -4.57
C TRP A 46 8.18 10.61 -5.86
N SER A 47 8.84 10.86 -7.00
CA SER A 47 8.28 10.58 -8.32
C SER A 47 8.14 9.06 -8.54
N PRO A 48 7.36 8.60 -9.55
CA PRO A 48 7.35 7.20 -9.96
C PRO A 48 8.74 6.64 -10.29
N GLU A 49 9.63 7.46 -10.86
CA GLU A 49 11.01 7.12 -11.17
C GLU A 49 11.85 6.94 -9.89
N GLU A 50 11.70 7.85 -8.92
CA GLU A 50 12.32 7.69 -7.60
C GLU A 50 11.76 6.47 -6.87
N LEU A 51 10.45 6.22 -6.90
CA LEU A 51 9.85 5.02 -6.31
C LEU A 51 10.44 3.74 -6.91
N ARG A 52 10.66 3.72 -8.23
CA ARG A 52 11.36 2.60 -8.88
C ARG A 52 12.82 2.50 -8.45
N PHE A 53 13.50 3.63 -8.29
CA PHE A 53 14.88 3.64 -7.80
C PHE A 53 14.98 3.05 -6.39
N GLN A 54 14.02 3.36 -5.51
CA GLN A 54 13.95 2.87 -4.13
C GLN A 54 13.44 1.44 -4.03
N HIS A 55 12.59 1.02 -4.97
CA HIS A 55 12.04 -0.33 -5.10
C HIS A 55 12.39 -0.94 -6.47
N PRO A 56 13.66 -1.34 -6.72
CA PRO A 56 14.12 -1.76 -8.05
C PRO A 56 13.42 -3.00 -8.64
N TYR A 57 12.73 -3.78 -7.80
CA TYR A 57 11.94 -4.94 -8.21
C TYR A 57 10.56 -4.57 -8.75
N LEU A 58 10.16 -3.30 -8.64
CA LEU A 58 8.94 -2.78 -9.25
C LEU A 58 9.23 -2.21 -10.64
N THR A 59 8.33 -2.49 -11.56
CA THR A 59 8.28 -1.81 -12.86
C THR A 59 7.53 -0.48 -12.74
N LEU A 60 7.81 0.46 -13.65
CA LEU A 60 7.01 1.70 -13.71
C LEU A 60 5.52 1.41 -13.96
N GLY A 61 5.19 0.38 -14.76
CA GLY A 61 3.80 -0.03 -14.98
C GLY A 61 3.09 -0.42 -13.68
N GLN A 62 3.74 -1.23 -12.84
CA GLN A 62 3.22 -1.58 -11.50
C GLN A 62 3.01 -0.35 -10.62
N ILE A 63 4.00 0.56 -10.58
CA ILE A 63 3.94 1.78 -9.78
C ILE A 63 2.78 2.67 -10.25
N HIS A 64 2.68 2.96 -11.54
CA HIS A 64 1.60 3.79 -12.08
C HIS A 64 0.23 3.15 -11.90
N SER A 65 0.10 1.84 -12.11
CA SER A 65 -1.16 1.13 -11.89
C SER A 65 -1.60 1.16 -10.43
N ALA A 66 -0.65 1.06 -9.49
CA ALA A 66 -0.94 1.14 -8.05
C ALA A 66 -1.33 2.57 -7.64
N LEU A 67 -0.65 3.59 -8.15
CA LEU A 67 -0.99 4.99 -7.90
C LEU A 67 -2.35 5.37 -8.52
N ALA A 68 -2.66 4.87 -9.72
CA ALA A 68 -3.98 5.03 -10.33
C ALA A 68 -5.08 4.38 -9.47
N TYR A 69 -4.85 3.14 -9.00
CA TYR A 69 -5.78 2.47 -8.09
C TYR A 69 -6.00 3.30 -6.81
N TYR A 70 -4.93 3.87 -6.25
CA TYR A 70 -5.03 4.71 -5.07
C TYR A 70 -5.90 5.93 -5.29
N TRP A 71 -5.68 6.69 -6.37
CA TRP A 71 -6.46 7.91 -6.62
C TRP A 71 -7.95 7.63 -6.84
N ASP A 72 -8.30 6.49 -7.44
CA ASP A 72 -9.69 6.09 -7.63
C ASP A 72 -10.34 5.49 -6.35
N HIS A 73 -9.54 5.18 -5.32
CA HIS A 73 -9.99 4.59 -4.04
C HIS A 73 -9.44 5.36 -2.82
N GLN A 74 -9.15 6.66 -2.99
CA GLN A 74 -8.34 7.42 -2.06
C GLN A 74 -8.95 7.45 -0.66
N GLU A 75 -10.23 7.79 -0.54
CA GLU A 75 -10.94 7.86 0.74
C GLU A 75 -10.84 6.55 1.52
N GLN A 76 -11.08 5.42 0.86
CA GLN A 76 -11.04 4.09 1.48
C GLN A 76 -9.64 3.75 2.00
N LEU A 77 -8.60 4.06 1.21
CA LEU A 77 -7.22 3.74 1.55
C LEU A 77 -6.66 4.69 2.60
N ASP A 78 -6.95 5.98 2.53
CA ASP A 78 -6.56 6.97 3.54
C ASP A 78 -7.19 6.61 4.90
N ASP A 79 -8.46 6.21 4.91
CA ASP A 79 -9.10 5.72 6.12
C ASP A 79 -8.43 4.45 6.67
N ASP A 80 -8.00 3.53 5.78
CA ASP A 80 -7.27 2.33 6.20
C ASP A 80 -5.91 2.66 6.80
N ILE A 81 -5.17 3.59 6.18
CA ILE A 81 -3.92 4.13 6.72
C ILE A 81 -4.15 4.64 8.13
N GLN A 82 -5.16 5.51 8.31
CA GLN A 82 -5.44 6.13 9.61
C GLN A 82 -5.86 5.09 10.66
N ARG A 83 -6.69 4.09 10.28
CA ARG A 83 -7.06 2.99 11.18
C ARG A 83 -5.84 2.18 11.62
N ARG A 84 -4.94 1.85 10.69
CA ARG A 84 -3.71 1.10 10.98
C ARG A 84 -2.78 1.88 11.90
N LEU A 85 -2.57 3.17 11.63
CA LEU A 85 -1.75 4.05 12.48
C LEU A 85 -2.31 4.11 13.91
N ARG A 86 -3.62 4.33 14.07
CA ARG A 86 -4.28 4.30 15.40
C ARG A 86 -4.09 2.96 16.11
N LYS A 87 -4.18 1.85 15.39
CA LYS A 87 -3.96 0.49 15.94
C LYS A 87 -2.52 0.30 16.42
N VAL A 88 -1.53 0.68 15.61
CA VAL A 88 -0.10 0.61 15.97
C VAL A 88 0.17 1.44 17.21
N GLU A 89 -0.35 2.66 17.27
CA GLU A 89 -0.16 3.55 18.40
C GLU A 89 -0.79 3.01 19.70
N ARG A 90 -1.99 2.40 19.62
CA ARG A 90 -2.60 1.69 20.76
C ARG A 90 -1.72 0.54 21.25
N LEU A 91 -1.22 -0.29 20.32
CA LEU A 91 -0.34 -1.42 20.67
C LEU A 91 0.98 -0.96 21.29
N ARG A 92 1.58 0.12 20.78
CA ARG A 92 2.79 0.73 21.37
C ARG A 92 2.56 1.17 22.81
N ARG A 93 1.43 1.83 23.10
CA ARG A 93 1.06 2.21 24.47
C ARG A 93 0.89 1.02 25.39
N GLN A 94 0.27 -0.06 24.92
CA GLN A 94 0.12 -1.31 25.69
C GLN A 94 1.46 -2.02 25.90
N ALA A 95 2.34 -2.04 24.90
CA ALA A 95 3.64 -2.70 24.97
C ALA A 95 4.63 -2.02 25.91
N ARG A 96 4.55 -0.70 26.10
CA ARG A 96 5.32 0.01 27.15
C ARG A 96 5.03 -0.50 28.56
N VAL A 97 3.92 -1.22 28.76
CA VAL A 97 3.52 -1.84 30.04
C VAL A 97 4.02 -3.30 30.15
N SER A 98 4.66 -3.85 29.10
CA SER A 98 5.13 -5.25 29.08
C SER A 98 6.55 -5.43 29.64
N SER A 99 6.64 -6.37 30.59
CA SER A 99 7.81 -6.81 31.36
C SER A 99 9.06 -7.18 30.56
N LEU A 100 8.98 -7.37 29.23
CA LEU A 100 10.15 -7.71 28.40
C LEU A 100 11.13 -6.54 28.27
N GLN A 101 10.64 -5.31 28.06
CA GLN A 101 11.50 -4.12 27.98
C GLN A 101 12.14 -3.79 29.34
N ALA A 102 11.44 -4.07 30.43
CA ALA A 102 11.97 -3.94 31.78
C ALA A 102 13.08 -4.96 32.06
N ARG A 103 12.89 -6.24 31.66
CA ARG A 103 13.90 -7.31 31.80
C ARG A 103 15.14 -7.06 30.94
N LEU A 104 14.98 -6.62 29.69
CA LEU A 104 16.10 -6.32 28.80
C LEU A 104 16.96 -5.13 29.31
N ARG A 105 16.35 -4.12 29.94
CA ARG A 105 17.11 -3.04 30.60
C ARG A 105 17.82 -3.48 31.87
N SER A 106 17.27 -4.42 32.63
CA SER A 106 17.94 -4.93 33.84
C SER A 106 19.14 -5.83 33.53
N GLU A 107 19.17 -6.47 32.36
CA GLU A 107 20.28 -7.34 31.94
C GLU A 107 21.44 -6.59 31.24
N GLN A 108 21.24 -5.34 30.80
CA GLN A 108 22.31 -4.53 30.18
C GLN A 108 23.17 -3.71 31.17
N ILE A 109 22.90 -3.80 32.49
CA ILE A 109 23.63 -3.05 33.53
C ILE A 109 24.51 -3.99 34.41
N GLN A 110 24.68 -5.26 34.03
CA GLN A 110 25.65 -6.16 34.67
C GLN A 110 26.88 -6.42 33.82
#